data_AF-A0A820PQ89-F1
#
_entry.id   AF-A0A820PQ89-F1
#
_cell.length_a   1.000
_cell.length_b   1.000
_cell.length_c   1.000
_cell.angle_alpha   90.00
_cell.angle_beta   90.00
_cell.angle_gamma   90.00
#
_symmetry.space_group_name_H-M   'P 1'
#
loop_
_entity.id
_entity.type
_entity.pdbx_description
1 polymer ?
#
loop_
_entity_poly.entity_id
_entity_poly.type
_entity_poly.pdbx_seq_one_letter_code
_entity_poly.pdbx_strand_id
1 'polypeptide(L)'
;MMSWFKIFTIFIAFSSVTIADDPCRYQTEKGVIDLSSLARTDDKAKYPDKLPATGSGYKYSYNPCKPFTELPSCQGVAGCQGQ
;
A
#
# COMPACT_ATOMS: atom_id res chain seq x y z
N MET A 1 18.57 -46.13 -35.71
CA MET A 1 19.16 -44.83 -35.33
C MET A 1 18.28 -44.20 -34.26
N MET A 2 18.69 -44.28 -32.98
CA MET A 2 17.98 -43.71 -31.84
C MET A 2 18.58 -42.33 -31.54
N SER A 3 17.83 -41.27 -31.84
CA SER A 3 18.23 -39.90 -31.52
C SER A 3 17.81 -39.57 -30.08
N TRP A 4 18.80 -39.37 -29.23
CA TRP A 4 18.68 -39.07 -27.80
C TRP A 4 18.74 -37.56 -27.62
N PHE A 5 17.58 -36.90 -27.49
CA PHE A 5 17.55 -35.48 -27.09
C PHE A 5 17.75 -35.38 -25.58
N LYS A 6 18.92 -34.88 -25.17
CA LYS A 6 19.20 -34.47 -23.79
C LYS A 6 18.50 -33.14 -23.52
N ILE A 7 17.44 -33.17 -22.72
CA ILE A 7 16.76 -31.97 -22.25
C ILE A 7 17.64 -31.37 -21.14
N PHE A 8 18.29 -30.24 -21.44
CA PHE A 8 18.97 -29.41 -20.45
C PHE A 8 17.93 -28.75 -19.56
N THR A 9 17.75 -29.26 -18.34
CA THR A 9 16.89 -28.65 -17.32
C THR A 9 17.58 -27.39 -16.80
N ILE A 10 17.13 -26.22 -17.25
CA ILE A 10 17.53 -24.93 -16.69
C ILE A 10 16.84 -24.80 -15.32
N PHE A 11 17.61 -24.83 -14.24
CA PHE A 11 17.13 -24.48 -12.90
C PHE A 11 17.04 -22.95 -12.80
N ILE A 12 15.85 -22.40 -13.09
CA ILE A 12 15.57 -20.98 -12.82
C ILE A 12 15.37 -20.84 -11.31
N ALA A 13 16.32 -20.20 -10.63
CA ALA A 13 16.14 -19.77 -9.25
C ALA A 13 15.11 -18.63 -9.22
N PHE A 14 13.87 -18.96 -8.88
CA PHE A 14 12.81 -17.99 -8.62
C PHE A 14 13.06 -17.37 -7.25
N SER A 15 13.75 -16.23 -7.20
CA SER A 15 13.71 -15.37 -6.02
C SER A 15 12.26 -14.89 -5.89
N SER A 16 11.56 -15.32 -4.84
CA SER A 16 10.20 -14.83 -4.55
C SER A 16 10.30 -13.35 -4.21
N VAL A 17 10.14 -12.50 -5.23
CA VAL A 17 9.91 -11.08 -5.01
C VAL A 17 8.61 -11.01 -4.20
N THR A 18 8.67 -10.43 -3.02
CA THR A 18 7.47 -10.16 -2.21
C THR A 18 6.72 -9.03 -2.91
N ILE A 19 5.96 -9.37 -3.96
CA ILE A 19 4.98 -8.44 -4.54
C ILE A 19 3.95 -8.26 -3.44
N ALA A 20 3.91 -7.08 -2.84
CA ALA A 20 2.83 -6.72 -1.93
C ALA A 20 1.58 -6.54 -2.80
N ASP A 21 0.78 -7.60 -2.94
CA ASP A 21 -0.51 -7.58 -3.66
C ASP A 21 -1.51 -6.61 -3.01
N ASP A 22 -1.24 -6.18 -1.78
CA ASP A 22 -1.99 -5.16 -1.05
C ASP A 22 -1.01 -4.12 -0.47
N PRO A 23 -1.16 -2.81 -0.78
CA PRO A 23 -0.33 -1.75 -0.20
C PRO A 23 -0.41 -1.68 1.34
N CYS A 24 -1.36 -2.37 1.95
CA CYS A 24 -1.55 -2.45 3.39
C CYS A 24 -0.91 -3.67 4.05
N ARG A 25 -0.35 -4.60 3.28
CA ARG A 25 0.23 -5.85 3.81
C ARG A 25 1.67 -5.99 3.39
N TYR A 26 2.53 -6.32 4.34
CA TYR A 26 3.94 -6.56 4.11
C TYR A 26 4.37 -7.87 4.74
N GLN A 27 4.89 -8.79 3.91
CA GLN A 27 5.37 -10.10 4.34
C GLN A 27 6.87 -10.02 4.62
N THR A 28 7.26 -10.53 5.78
CA THR A 28 8.67 -10.75 6.17
C THR A 28 8.89 -12.23 6.48
N GLU A 29 10.14 -12.63 6.69
CA GLU A 29 10.49 -13.97 7.20
C GLU A 29 9.89 -14.26 8.59
N LYS A 30 9.57 -13.21 9.36
CA LYS A 30 9.05 -13.30 10.74
C LYS A 30 7.53 -13.26 10.81
N GLY A 31 6.84 -13.06 9.68
CA GLY A 31 5.39 -12.96 9.62
C GLY A 31 4.89 -11.78 8.80
N VAL A 32 3.59 -11.52 8.92
CA VAL A 32 2.86 -10.49 8.17
C VAL A 32 2.62 -9.27 9.04
N ILE A 33 2.96 -8.09 8.53
CA ILE A 33 2.46 -6.81 9.03
C ILE A 33 1.21 -6.47 8.20
N ASP A 34 0.06 -6.37 8.85
CA ASP A 34 -1.22 -6.05 8.20
C ASP A 34 -1.81 -4.77 8.80
N LEU A 35 -1.81 -3.70 7.99
CA LEU A 35 -2.37 -2.39 8.34
C LEU A 35 -3.77 -2.17 7.79
N SER A 36 -4.40 -3.18 7.17
CA SER A 36 -5.71 -3.07 6.49
C SER A 36 -6.82 -2.51 7.37
N SER A 37 -6.80 -2.80 8.68
CA SER A 37 -7.75 -2.25 9.66
C SER A 37 -7.68 -0.72 9.82
N LEU A 38 -6.55 -0.12 9.45
CA LEU A 38 -6.31 1.33 9.51
C LEU A 38 -6.76 2.04 8.23
N ALA A 39 -7.04 1.32 7.15
CA ALA A 39 -7.54 1.90 5.90
C ALA A 39 -9.08 2.00 5.91
N ARG A 40 -9.61 2.94 5.13
CA ARG A 40 -11.00 2.95 4.65
C ARG A 40 -11.05 2.76 3.15
N THR A 41 -12.12 2.16 2.65
CA THR A 41 -12.33 1.88 1.21
C THR A 41 -13.51 2.65 0.62
N ASP A 42 -14.16 3.52 1.39
CA ASP A 42 -15.35 4.28 0.97
C ASP A 42 -15.02 5.68 0.43
N ASP A 43 -13.85 5.84 -0.17
CA ASP A 43 -13.31 7.10 -0.74
C ASP A 43 -13.23 8.26 0.28
N LYS A 44 -13.18 7.94 1.58
CA LYS A 44 -13.07 8.90 2.69
C LYS A 44 -11.81 8.68 3.51
N ALA A 45 -11.31 9.75 4.11
CA ALA A 45 -10.22 9.67 5.09
C ALA A 45 -10.62 8.82 6.31
N LYS A 46 -9.76 7.88 6.74
CA LYS A 46 -9.91 7.21 8.04
C LYS A 46 -9.74 8.21 9.18
N TYR A 47 -8.80 9.12 9.03
CA TYR A 47 -8.44 10.11 10.03
C TYR A 47 -8.61 11.52 9.43
N PRO A 48 -9.84 12.06 9.43
CA PRO A 48 -10.08 13.41 8.94
C PRO A 48 -9.67 14.46 9.98
N ASP A 49 -9.37 15.67 9.51
CA ASP A 49 -9.32 16.90 10.29
C ASP A 49 -8.39 16.89 11.52
N LYS A 50 -7.27 16.18 11.45
CA LYS A 50 -6.29 16.12 12.55
C LYS A 50 -5.50 17.42 12.65
N LEU A 51 -5.57 18.04 13.83
CA LEU A 51 -4.76 19.22 14.15
C LEU A 51 -3.35 18.77 14.58
N PRO A 52 -2.29 19.42 14.07
CA PRO A 52 -0.94 19.17 14.54
C PRO A 52 -0.77 19.72 15.97
N ALA A 53 0.02 19.01 16.77
CA ALA A 53 0.28 19.39 18.16
C ALA A 53 0.92 20.79 18.30
N THR A 54 1.59 21.28 17.26
CA THR A 54 2.33 22.55 17.25
C THR A 54 1.51 23.74 16.74
N GLY A 55 0.19 23.58 16.52
CA GLY A 55 -0.74 24.71 16.43
C GLY A 55 -0.68 25.55 15.15
N SER A 56 -0.30 24.97 14.00
CA SER A 56 -0.24 25.70 12.72
C SER A 56 -1.59 26.19 12.18
N GLY A 57 -2.71 25.84 12.83
CA GLY A 57 -4.07 26.18 12.38
C GLY A 57 -4.58 25.32 11.22
N TYR A 58 -3.72 24.56 10.56
CA TYR A 58 -4.10 23.64 9.48
C TYR A 58 -4.60 22.31 10.03
N LYS A 59 -5.53 21.71 9.30
CA LYS A 59 -6.04 20.37 9.56
C LYS A 59 -5.47 19.40 8.54
N TYR A 60 -5.26 18.16 8.94
CA TYR A 60 -4.76 17.12 8.06
C TYR A 60 -5.70 15.91 8.06
N SER A 61 -6.12 15.52 6.88
CA SER A 61 -6.88 14.30 6.63
C SER A 61 -5.95 13.26 6.00
N TYR A 62 -6.02 11.99 6.43
CA TYR A 62 -5.24 10.92 5.82
C TYR A 62 -5.95 9.56 5.86
N ASN A 63 -5.62 8.72 4.87
CA ASN A 63 -6.08 7.35 4.75
C ASN A 63 -4.91 6.43 4.40
N PRO A 64 -4.46 5.57 5.32
CA PRO A 64 -3.44 4.57 5.00
C PRO A 64 -3.88 3.68 3.84
N CYS A 65 -2.94 3.33 2.96
CA CYS A 65 -3.04 2.32 1.90
C CYS A 65 -4.07 2.53 0.78
N LYS A 66 -5.11 3.32 0.99
CA LYS A 66 -6.20 3.54 0.03
C LYS A 66 -6.35 5.05 -0.21
N PRO A 67 -6.42 5.49 -1.47
CA PRO A 67 -6.64 6.89 -1.77
C PRO A 67 -8.04 7.33 -1.30
N PHE A 68 -8.21 8.63 -1.09
CA PHE A 68 -9.51 9.26 -0.82
C PHE A 68 -9.62 10.61 -1.55
N THR A 69 -10.83 11.13 -1.61
CA THR A 69 -11.13 12.44 -2.21
C THR A 69 -11.83 13.35 -1.20
N GLU A 70 -11.31 14.56 -1.02
CA GLU A 70 -11.86 15.62 -0.19
C GLU A 70 -11.90 16.92 -1.01
N LEU A 71 -13.09 17.26 -1.50
CA LEU A 71 -13.29 18.40 -2.39
C LEU A 71 -13.26 19.72 -1.62
N PRO A 72 -12.78 20.81 -2.25
CA PRO A 72 -12.34 20.92 -3.65
C PRO A 72 -10.86 20.57 -3.90
N SER A 73 -10.07 20.37 -2.84
CA SER A 73 -8.61 20.51 -2.89
C SER A 73 -7.85 19.21 -3.12
N CYS A 74 -8.42 18.07 -2.74
CA CYS A 74 -7.71 16.80 -2.63
C CYS A 74 -8.47 15.70 -3.39
N GLN A 75 -7.85 15.14 -4.43
CA GLN A 75 -8.47 14.12 -5.27
C GLN A 75 -7.54 12.93 -5.42
N GLY A 76 -7.99 11.75 -5.01
CA GLY A 76 -7.22 10.51 -5.11
C GLY A 76 -5.89 10.52 -4.34
N VAL A 77 -5.83 11.20 -3.19
CA VAL A 77 -4.61 11.36 -2.39
C VAL A 77 -4.58 10.43 -1.17
N ALA A 78 -3.40 10.18 -0.61
CA ALA A 78 -3.24 9.44 0.66
C ALA A 78 -3.30 10.36 1.90
N GLY A 79 -3.06 11.66 1.70
CA GLY A 79 -3.11 12.70 2.72
C GLY A 79 -3.48 14.05 2.12
N CYS A 80 -4.17 14.88 2.89
CA CYS A 80 -4.69 16.17 2.50
C CYS A 80 -4.46 17.19 3.62
N GLN A 81 -4.02 18.39 3.27
CA GLN A 81 -4.02 19.54 4.19
C GLN A 81 -5.27 20.37 3.90
N GLY A 82 -6.19 20.41 4.86
CA GLY A 82 -7.34 21.31 4.88
C GLY A 82 -7.03 22.62 5.58
N GLN A 83 -7.75 23.67 5.19
CA GLN A 83 -7.83 24.93 5.94
C GLN A 83 -8.97 24.88 6.97
#